data_AF-A0A3D0ZFM8-F1
#
_entry.id   AF-A0A3D0ZFM8-F1
#
_cell.length_a   1.000
_cell.length_b   1.000
_cell.length_c   1.000
_cell.angle_alpha   90.00
_cell.angle_beta   90.00
_cell.angle_gamma   90.00
#
_symmetry.space_group_name_H-M   'P 1'
#
loop_
_entity.id
_entity.type
_entity.pdbx_description
1 polymer ?
#
loop_
_entity_poly.entity_id
_entity_poly.type
_entity_poly.pdbx_seq_one_letter_code
_entity_poly.pdbx_strand_id
1 'polypeptide(L)'
;MNPQLFFAFVLVAAALACTPGVDWAYSIAAGLRQRSFVPAVAGLCGGYVVHTVLMAAGLAALLSGLPGVLGWLTVAGAAYLLWLGISTLRSWRGASFSAADAVGKPANQIRTFLQGMGTSGINPKGLLFFVALVPQFVSPEAALPVPVQSGLLGLTFVLLAGTVYT
;
A
#
# COMPACT_ATOMS: atom_id res chain seq x y z
N MET A 1 -10.64 -18.91 -4.54
CA MET A 1 -9.31 -18.56 -4.00
C MET A 1 -9.02 -19.47 -2.83
N ASN A 2 -7.76 -19.84 -2.62
CA ASN A 2 -7.37 -20.64 -1.45
C ASN A 2 -7.58 -19.79 -0.17
N PRO A 3 -8.40 -20.26 0.81
CA PRO A 3 -8.72 -19.46 1.99
C PRO A 3 -7.50 -19.24 2.90
N GLN A 4 -6.58 -20.20 3.00
CA GLN A 4 -5.36 -20.06 3.80
C GLN A 4 -4.46 -18.96 3.23
N LEU A 5 -4.27 -18.90 1.91
CA LEU A 5 -3.52 -17.83 1.26
C LEU A 5 -4.18 -16.46 1.48
N PHE A 6 -5.51 -16.40 1.41
CA PHE A 6 -6.23 -15.16 1.66
C PHE A 6 -6.06 -14.65 3.10
N PHE A 7 -6.20 -15.53 4.10
CA PHE A 7 -5.97 -15.13 5.49
C PHE A 7 -4.52 -14.73 5.76
N ALA A 8 -3.55 -15.45 5.19
CA ALA A 8 -2.14 -15.09 5.28
C ALA A 8 -1.88 -13.70 4.66
N PHE A 9 -2.51 -13.42 3.50
CA PHE A 9 -2.45 -12.11 2.87
C PHE A 9 -3.00 -11.02 3.78
N VAL A 10 -4.18 -11.21 4.37
CA VAL A 10 -4.81 -10.22 5.25
C VAL A 10 -3.90 -9.89 6.44
N LEU A 11 -3.25 -10.89 7.04
CA LEU A 11 -2.31 -10.67 8.14
C LEU A 11 -1.10 -9.84 7.72
N VAL A 12 -0.48 -10.17 6.58
CA VAL A 12 0.68 -9.43 6.06
C VAL A 12 0.29 -8.01 5.64
N ALA A 13 -0.84 -7.86 4.96
CA ALA A 13 -1.43 -6.59 4.57
C ALA A 13 -1.69 -5.70 5.79
N ALA A 14 -2.29 -6.26 6.85
CA ALA A 14 -2.55 -5.56 8.10
C ALA A 14 -1.26 -5.06 8.75
N ALA A 15 -0.27 -5.94 8.89
CA ALA A 15 1.03 -5.57 9.46
C ALA A 15 1.67 -4.42 8.66
N LEU A 16 1.63 -4.48 7.33
CA LEU A 16 2.22 -3.45 6.48
C LEU A 16 1.47 -2.11 6.51
N ALA A 17 0.14 -2.15 6.60
CA ALA A 17 -0.69 -0.95 6.74
C ALA A 17 -0.41 -0.25 8.08
N CYS A 18 -0.26 -1.02 9.16
CA CYS A 18 0.08 -0.51 10.48
C CYS A 18 1.51 0.05 10.57
N THR A 19 2.44 -0.41 9.73
CA THR A 19 3.81 0.14 9.69
C THR A 19 3.80 1.62 9.27
N PRO A 20 4.21 2.54 10.17
CA PRO A 20 4.29 3.96 9.88
C PRO A 20 5.20 4.24 8.69
N GLY A 21 4.78 5.19 7.84
CA GLY A 21 5.51 5.59 6.64
C GLY A 21 4.96 6.89 6.06
N VAL A 22 5.24 7.15 4.79
CA VAL A 22 4.83 8.39 4.11
C VAL A 22 3.30 8.58 4.07
N ASP A 23 2.53 7.50 3.97
CA ASP A 23 1.06 7.57 3.95
C ASP A 23 0.50 8.06 5.29
N TRP A 24 1.01 7.51 6.40
CA TRP A 24 0.69 7.96 7.77
C TRP A 24 1.07 9.41 7.98
N ALA A 25 2.29 9.80 7.58
CA ALA A 25 2.75 11.17 7.71
C ALA A 25 1.85 12.14 6.93
N TYR A 26 1.43 11.74 5.72
CA TYR A 26 0.55 12.54 4.89
C TYR A 26 -0.87 12.66 5.46
N SER A 27 -1.49 11.55 5.89
CA SER A 27 -2.84 11.54 6.45
C SER A 27 -2.92 12.36 7.74
N ILE A 28 -1.93 12.21 8.64
CA ILE A 28 -1.82 12.99 9.87
C ILE A 28 -1.64 14.48 9.55
N ALA A 29 -0.71 14.84 8.66
CA ALA A 29 -0.48 16.24 8.29
C ALA A 29 -1.72 16.89 7.65
N ALA A 30 -2.45 16.16 6.82
CA ALA A 30 -3.70 16.63 6.23
C ALA A 30 -4.81 16.80 7.30
N GLY A 31 -4.95 15.83 8.21
CA GLY A 31 -5.89 15.89 9.32
C GLY A 31 -5.64 17.10 10.24
N LEU A 32 -4.38 17.37 10.58
CA LEU A 32 -3.99 18.53 11.40
C LEU A 32 -4.22 19.86 10.67
N ARG A 33 -3.85 19.96 9.39
CA ARG A 33 -3.94 21.22 8.62
C ARG A 33 -5.35 21.57 8.18
N GLN A 34 -6.15 20.60 7.76
CA GLN A 34 -7.48 20.83 7.18
C GLN A 34 -8.64 20.46 8.12
N ARG A 35 -8.34 19.96 9.32
CA ARG A 35 -9.32 19.36 10.23
C ARG A 35 -10.16 18.25 9.59
N SER A 36 -9.62 17.63 8.53
CA SER A 36 -10.23 16.52 7.82
C SER A 36 -9.13 15.67 7.18
N PHE A 37 -9.13 14.37 7.49
CA PHE A 37 -8.27 13.38 6.85
C PHE A 37 -8.91 12.78 5.58
N VAL A 38 -10.23 12.97 5.38
CA VAL A 38 -11.02 12.25 4.37
C VAL A 38 -10.47 12.42 2.94
N PRO A 39 -10.19 13.63 2.43
CA PRO A 39 -9.67 13.79 1.08
C PRO A 39 -8.28 13.15 0.92
N ALA A 40 -7.45 13.20 1.96
CA ALA A 40 -6.11 12.64 1.95
C ALA A 40 -6.15 11.10 1.93
N VAL A 41 -6.95 10.49 2.81
CA VAL A 41 -7.12 9.03 2.87
C VAL A 41 -7.80 8.50 1.61
N ALA A 42 -8.80 9.20 1.07
CA ALA A 42 -9.41 8.85 -0.21
C ALA A 42 -8.40 8.91 -1.36
N GLY A 43 -7.52 9.93 -1.35
CA GLY A 43 -6.41 10.03 -2.29
C GLY A 43 -5.46 8.84 -2.19
N LEU A 44 -5.00 8.52 -0.96
CA LEU A 44 -4.13 7.37 -0.70
C LEU A 44 -4.75 6.05 -1.19
N CYS A 45 -6.04 5.84 -0.90
CA CYS A 45 -6.79 4.69 -1.40
C CYS A 45 -6.83 4.67 -2.93
N GLY A 46 -7.04 5.82 -3.57
CA GLY A 46 -7.02 5.97 -5.03
C GLY A 46 -5.69 5.54 -5.65
N GLY A 47 -4.55 5.85 -5.05
CA GLY A 47 -3.25 5.36 -5.54
C GLY A 47 -3.11 3.85 -5.40
N TYR A 48 -3.65 3.24 -4.34
CA TYR A 48 -3.68 1.78 -4.20
C TYR A 48 -4.66 1.08 -5.14
N VAL A 49 -5.75 1.74 -5.52
CA VAL A 49 -6.64 1.25 -6.60
C VAL A 49 -5.87 1.21 -7.92
N VAL A 50 -5.07 2.22 -8.25
CA VAL A 50 -4.23 2.21 -9.46
C VAL A 50 -3.26 1.02 -9.44
N HIS A 51 -2.56 0.77 -8.33
CA HIS A 51 -1.71 -0.41 -8.17
C HIS A 51 -2.49 -1.71 -8.36
N THR A 52 -3.70 -1.80 -7.80
CA THR A 52 -4.57 -2.97 -7.91
C THR A 52 -4.94 -3.25 -9.37
N VAL A 53 -5.30 -2.20 -10.13
CA VAL A 53 -5.63 -2.32 -11.55
C VAL A 53 -4.41 -2.76 -12.36
N LEU A 54 -3.25 -2.14 -12.14
CA LEU A 54 -2.00 -2.51 -12.83
C LEU A 54 -1.62 -3.96 -12.55
N MET A 55 -1.75 -4.39 -11.30
CA MET A 55 -1.47 -5.76 -10.87
C MET A 55 -2.45 -6.76 -11.50
N ALA A 56 -3.76 -6.48 -11.45
CA ALA A 56 -4.77 -7.35 -12.05
C ALA A 56 -4.59 -7.49 -13.57
N ALA A 57 -4.18 -6.42 -14.25
CA ALA A 57 -3.92 -6.43 -15.70
C ALA A 57 -2.59 -7.09 -16.07
N GLY A 58 -1.53 -6.88 -15.28
CA GLY A 58 -0.15 -7.24 -15.64
C GLY A 58 0.36 -8.55 -15.04
N LEU A 59 -0.22 -9.05 -13.94
CA LEU A 59 0.36 -10.18 -13.20
C LEU A 59 0.44 -11.46 -14.02
N ALA A 60 -0.61 -11.78 -14.78
CA ALA A 60 -0.63 -12.98 -15.61
C ALA A 60 0.51 -12.97 -16.64
N ALA A 61 0.77 -11.81 -17.26
CA ALA A 61 1.88 -11.63 -18.20
C ALA A 61 3.23 -11.74 -17.50
N LEU A 62 3.35 -11.20 -16.28
CA LEU A 62 4.58 -11.30 -15.47
C LEU A 62 4.91 -12.75 -15.10
N LEU A 63 3.89 -13.53 -14.72
CA LEU A 63 4.00 -14.96 -14.40
C LEU A 63 4.46 -15.79 -15.60
N SER A 64 4.00 -15.46 -16.81
CA SER A 64 4.35 -16.20 -18.03
C SER A 64 5.61 -15.72 -18.73
N GLY A 65 6.09 -14.51 -18.45
CA GLY A 65 7.12 -13.83 -19.25
C GLY A 65 8.54 -14.26 -18.95
N LEU A 66 8.94 -14.31 -17.67
CA LEU A 66 10.33 -14.57 -17.26
C LEU A 66 10.37 -15.50 -16.04
N PRO A 67 10.87 -16.75 -16.20
CA PRO A 67 11.07 -17.66 -15.08
C PRO A 67 11.93 -17.00 -14.00
N GLY A 68 11.44 -16.99 -12.75
CA GLY A 68 12.19 -16.46 -11.61
C GLY A 68 12.12 -14.94 -11.39
N VAL A 69 11.48 -14.15 -12.27
CA VAL A 69 11.33 -12.69 -12.06
C VAL A 69 10.62 -12.36 -10.75
N LEU A 70 9.56 -13.11 -10.43
CA LEU A 70 8.85 -12.98 -9.16
C LEU A 70 9.74 -13.34 -7.98
N GLY A 71 10.59 -14.36 -8.10
CA GLY A 71 11.52 -14.75 -7.04
C GLY A 71 12.48 -13.60 -6.71
N TRP A 72 13.10 -13.01 -7.73
CA TRP A 72 13.99 -11.85 -7.56
C TRP A 72 13.28 -10.64 -6.97
N LEU A 73 12.08 -10.31 -7.49
CA LEU A 73 11.26 -9.24 -6.94
C LEU A 73 10.89 -9.49 -5.48
N THR A 74 10.55 -10.74 -5.13
CA THR A 74 10.21 -11.16 -3.78
C THR A 74 11.37 -10.99 -2.82
N VAL A 75 12.57 -11.44 -3.20
CA VAL A 75 13.76 -11.29 -2.37
C VAL A 75 14.12 -9.81 -2.19
N ALA A 76 14.10 -9.02 -3.27
CA ALA A 76 14.38 -7.59 -3.20
C ALA A 76 13.35 -6.83 -2.34
N GLY A 77 12.06 -7.12 -2.54
CA GLY A 77 10.97 -6.55 -1.77
C GLY A 77 11.04 -6.94 -0.30
N ALA A 78 11.30 -8.20 0.01
CA ALA A 78 11.47 -8.68 1.39
C ALA A 78 12.66 -8.00 2.08
N ALA A 79 13.81 -7.90 1.42
CA ALA A 79 14.99 -7.21 1.95
C ALA A 79 14.69 -5.74 2.26
N TYR A 80 14.02 -5.04 1.35
CA TYR A 80 13.59 -3.66 1.58
C TYR A 80 12.60 -3.53 2.74
N LEU A 81 11.60 -4.40 2.81
CA LEU A 81 10.59 -4.35 3.87
C LEU A 81 11.17 -4.71 5.25
N LEU A 82 12.13 -5.62 5.31
CA LEU A 82 12.89 -5.89 6.53
C LEU A 82 13.70 -4.67 6.95
N TRP A 83 14.42 -4.05 6.02
CA TRP A 83 15.15 -2.81 6.29
C TRP A 83 14.22 -1.71 6.79
N LEU A 84 13.07 -1.53 6.14
CA LEU A 84 12.05 -0.57 6.53
C LEU A 84 11.54 -0.85 7.95
N GLY A 85 11.12 -2.08 8.24
CA GLY A 85 10.67 -2.48 9.58
C GLY A 85 11.71 -2.24 10.67
N ILE A 86 12.98 -2.60 10.43
CA ILE A 86 14.09 -2.35 11.34
C ILE A 86 14.29 -0.84 11.55
N SER A 87 14.24 -0.05 10.47
CA SER A 87 14.39 1.42 10.55
C SER A 87 13.27 2.06 11.36
N THR A 88 12.03 1.56 11.22
CA THR A 88 10.87 2.00 12.01
C THR A 88 11.07 1.68 13.49
N LEU A 89 11.47 0.46 13.83
CA LEU A 89 11.73 0.06 15.23
C LEU A 89 12.87 0.86 15.89
N ARG A 90 13.84 1.34 15.11
CA ARG A 90 14.95 2.17 15.60
C ARG A 90 14.56 3.63 15.77
N SER A 91 13.72 4.16 14.88
CA SER A 91 13.40 5.60 14.82
C SER A 91 12.10 5.99 15.53
N TRP A 92 11.27 5.03 15.96
CA TRP A 92 9.95 5.28 16.58
C TRP A 92 9.95 6.25 17.77
N ARG A 93 11.04 6.33 18.55
CA ARG A 93 11.15 7.23 19.72
C ARG A 93 11.45 8.69 19.35
N GLY A 94 11.95 8.94 18.13
CA GLY A 94 12.30 10.29 17.65
C GLY A 94 11.30 10.88 16.65
N ALA A 95 10.25 10.13 16.30
CA ALA A 95 9.22 10.61 15.38
C ALA A 95 8.39 11.71 16.05
N SER A 96 8.64 12.95 15.66
CA SER A 96 7.88 14.13 16.12
C SER A 96 7.22 14.79 14.92
N PHE A 97 5.91 15.00 15.01
CA PHE A 97 5.17 15.81 14.05
C PHE A 97 5.17 17.26 14.56
N SER A 98 5.97 18.13 13.93
CA SER A 98 5.99 19.54 14.30
C SER A 98 4.67 20.20 13.93
N ALA A 99 3.93 20.67 14.93
CA ALA A 99 2.70 21.44 14.73
C ALA A 99 2.96 22.80 14.03
N ALA A 100 4.21 23.28 14.02
CA ALA A 100 4.58 24.56 13.41
C ALA A 100 4.43 24.55 11.87
N ASP A 101 4.55 23.39 11.22
CA ASP A 101 4.36 23.25 9.77
C ASP A 101 2.88 23.06 9.36
N ALA A 102 1.99 22.91 10.35
CA ALA A 102 0.58 22.56 10.13
C ALA A 102 -0.35 23.78 9.92
N VAL A 103 0.14 25.01 10.13
CA VAL A 103 -0.65 26.24 10.00
C VAL A 103 -0.60 26.77 8.56
N GLY A 104 -1.16 26.01 7.63
CA GLY A 104 -1.34 26.43 6.23
C GLY A 104 -2.81 26.65 5.89
N LYS A 105 -3.11 27.56 4.95
CA LYS A 105 -4.48 27.79 4.43
C LYS A 105 -5.13 26.44 4.05
N PRO A 106 -6.45 26.26 4.28
CA PRO A 106 -7.15 25.04 3.88
C PRO A 106 -6.91 24.82 2.37
N ALA A 107 -6.24 23.72 2.04
CA ALA A 107 -5.97 23.40 0.64
C ALA A 107 -7.25 22.84 0.01
N ASN A 108 -7.42 23.09 -1.29
CA ASN A 108 -8.49 22.50 -2.08
C ASN A 108 -8.54 20.97 -1.86
N GLN A 109 -9.72 20.43 -1.51
CA GLN A 109 -9.93 18.99 -1.27
C GLN A 109 -9.46 18.13 -2.44
N ILE A 110 -9.68 18.59 -3.69
CA ILE A 110 -9.21 17.90 -4.90
C ILE A 110 -7.68 17.84 -4.94
N ARG A 111 -7.01 18.93 -4.59
CA ARG A 111 -5.54 18.97 -4.54
C ARG A 111 -5.00 18.00 -3.48
N THR A 112 -5.66 17.92 -2.34
CA THR A 112 -5.29 16.98 -1.26
C THR A 112 -5.53 15.52 -1.66
N PHE A 113 -6.63 15.25 -2.36
CA PHE A 113 -6.87 13.94 -2.96
C PHE A 113 -5.77 13.56 -3.97
N LEU A 114 -5.46 14.43 -4.93
CA LEU A 114 -4.44 14.16 -5.96
C LEU A 114 -3.04 14.00 -5.34
N GLN A 115 -2.73 14.77 -4.31
CA GLN A 115 -1.49 14.62 -3.56
C GLN A 115 -1.43 13.26 -2.84
N GLY A 116 -2.48 12.86 -2.12
CA GLY A 116 -2.53 11.54 -1.48
C GLY A 116 -2.42 10.39 -2.49
N MET A 117 -3.07 10.52 -3.64
CA MET A 117 -2.96 9.56 -4.74
C MET A 117 -1.53 9.47 -5.26
N GLY A 118 -0.84 10.60 -5.43
CA GLY A 118 0.57 10.62 -5.80
C GLY A 118 1.49 10.06 -4.71
N THR A 119 1.23 10.38 -3.43
CA THR A 119 2.01 9.90 -2.28
C THR A 119 2.00 8.38 -2.21
N SER A 120 0.82 7.76 -2.21
CA SER A 120 0.68 6.30 -2.21
C SER A 120 1.12 5.69 -3.55
N GLY A 121 0.84 6.35 -4.67
CA GLY A 121 1.19 5.93 -6.02
C GLY A 121 2.69 5.73 -6.26
N ILE A 122 3.52 6.59 -5.66
CA ILE A 122 4.98 6.56 -5.80
C ILE A 122 5.64 5.93 -4.56
N ASN A 123 4.85 5.46 -3.59
CA ASN A 123 5.35 4.90 -2.34
C ASN A 123 6.11 3.59 -2.62
N PRO A 124 7.44 3.52 -2.39
CA PRO A 124 8.21 2.29 -2.63
C PRO A 124 7.73 1.12 -1.76
N LYS A 125 7.20 1.37 -0.56
CA LYS A 125 6.58 0.34 0.30
C LYS A 125 5.37 -0.28 -0.40
N GLY A 126 4.48 0.56 -0.94
CA GLY A 126 3.28 0.14 -1.65
C GLY A 126 3.62 -0.61 -2.94
N LEU A 127 4.49 -0.04 -3.76
CA LEU A 127 4.97 -0.65 -5.00
C LEU A 127 5.56 -2.04 -4.77
N LEU A 128 6.47 -2.17 -3.80
CA LEU A 128 7.10 -3.45 -3.49
C LEU A 128 6.10 -4.45 -2.91
N PHE A 129 5.14 -4.01 -2.10
CA PHE A 129 4.07 -4.90 -1.65
C PHE A 129 3.26 -5.47 -2.82
N PHE A 130 2.82 -4.62 -3.75
CA PHE A 130 2.01 -5.06 -4.90
C PHE A 130 2.82 -5.91 -5.89
N VAL A 131 4.07 -5.57 -6.15
CA VAL A 131 4.89 -6.27 -7.17
C VAL A 131 5.56 -7.53 -6.62
N ALA A 132 5.95 -7.54 -5.35
CA ALA A 132 6.76 -8.62 -4.77
C ALA A 132 5.94 -9.55 -3.87
N LEU A 133 4.99 -9.03 -3.09
CA LEU A 133 4.27 -9.82 -2.08
C LEU A 133 2.90 -10.30 -2.57
N VAL A 134 2.07 -9.43 -3.16
CA VAL A 134 0.73 -9.83 -3.65
C VAL A 134 0.76 -11.07 -4.57
N PRO A 135 1.71 -11.23 -5.52
CA PRO A 135 1.78 -12.43 -6.38
C PRO A 135 1.86 -13.73 -5.59
N GLN A 136 2.50 -13.71 -4.41
CA GLN A 136 2.73 -14.90 -3.57
C GLN A 136 1.44 -15.46 -2.96
N PHE A 137 0.35 -14.69 -3.00
CA PHE A 137 -0.96 -15.08 -2.47
C PHE A 137 -1.95 -15.50 -3.58
N VAL A 138 -1.50 -15.51 -4.83
CA VAL A 138 -2.30 -15.94 -5.99
C VAL A 138 -1.90 -17.38 -6.36
N SER A 139 -2.90 -18.25 -6.56
CA SER A 139 -2.68 -19.60 -7.09
C SER A 139 -3.16 -19.67 -8.54
N PRO A 140 -2.26 -19.92 -9.52
CA PRO A 140 -2.63 -20.09 -10.93
C PRO A 140 -3.59 -21.26 -11.17
N GLU A 141 -3.54 -22.29 -10.32
CA GLU A 141 -4.33 -23.52 -10.44
C GLU A 141 -5.69 -23.41 -9.74
N ALA A 142 -5.97 -22.31 -9.03
CA ALA A 142 -7.24 -22.12 -8.35
C ALA A 142 -8.38 -21.85 -9.36
N ALA A 143 -9.61 -22.16 -8.95
CA ALA A 143 -10.80 -21.96 -9.78
C ALA A 143 -11.07 -20.50 -10.21
N LEU A 144 -10.53 -19.51 -9.49
CA LEU A 144 -10.67 -18.10 -9.85
C LEU A 144 -9.51 -17.67 -10.76
N PRO A 145 -9.76 -16.93 -11.85
CA PRO A 145 -8.68 -16.41 -12.69
C PRO A 145 -7.73 -15.48 -11.93
N VAL A 146 -6.46 -15.48 -12.35
CA VAL A 146 -5.39 -14.64 -11.75
C VAL A 146 -5.77 -13.16 -11.63
N PRO A 147 -6.35 -12.49 -12.65
CA PRO A 147 -6.78 -11.09 -12.52
C PRO A 147 -7.84 -10.87 -11.43
N VAL A 148 -8.77 -11.82 -11.29
CA VAL A 148 -9.84 -11.75 -10.28
C VAL A 148 -9.26 -11.90 -8.88
N GLN A 149 -8.37 -12.87 -8.67
CA GLN A 149 -7.66 -13.03 -7.39
C GLN A 149 -6.85 -11.76 -7.04
N SER A 150 -6.12 -11.22 -8.02
CA SER A 150 -5.31 -10.01 -7.86
C SER A 150 -6.15 -8.79 -7.49
N GLY A 151 -7.30 -8.61 -8.16
CA GLY A 151 -8.26 -7.56 -7.85
C GLY A 151 -8.83 -7.69 -6.44
N LEU A 152 -9.21 -8.90 -6.02
CA LEU A 152 -9.72 -9.16 -4.67
C LEU A 152 -8.69 -8.83 -3.59
N LEU A 153 -7.45 -9.28 -3.76
CA LEU A 153 -6.36 -9.01 -2.82
C LEU A 153 -6.06 -7.50 -2.75
N GLY A 154 -5.95 -6.83 -3.90
CA GLY A 154 -5.68 -5.40 -3.96
C GLY A 154 -6.80 -4.56 -3.33
N LEU A 155 -8.07 -4.85 -3.64
CA LEU A 155 -9.21 -4.16 -3.02
C LEU A 155 -9.30 -4.42 -1.52
N THR A 156 -8.97 -5.63 -1.07
CA THR A 156 -8.88 -5.95 0.37
C THR A 156 -7.84 -5.07 1.04
N PHE A 157 -6.67 -4.88 0.43
CA PHE A 157 -5.65 -3.97 0.95
C PHE A 157 -6.11 -2.51 0.94
N VAL A 158 -6.80 -2.04 -0.10
CA VAL A 158 -7.36 -0.69 -0.17
C VAL A 158 -8.33 -0.43 0.99
N LEU A 159 -9.26 -1.36 1.25
CA LEU A 159 -10.22 -1.25 2.36
C LEU A 159 -9.53 -1.26 3.72
N LEU A 160 -8.54 -2.14 3.87
CA LEU A 160 -7.76 -2.24 5.10
C LEU A 160 -6.97 -0.96 5.36
N ALA A 161 -6.24 -0.46 4.35
CA ALA A 161 -5.48 0.78 4.45
C ALA A 161 -6.39 1.98 4.74
N GLY A 162 -7.54 2.05 4.06
CA GLY A 162 -8.58 3.05 4.35
C GLY A 162 -8.98 3.01 5.82
N THR A 163 -9.32 1.83 6.35
CA THR A 163 -9.74 1.66 7.74
C THR A 163 -8.62 2.00 8.75
N VAL A 164 -7.37 1.66 8.43
CA VAL A 164 -6.21 1.92 9.31
C VAL A 164 -5.82 3.40 9.33
N TYR A 165 -6.07 4.15 8.25
CA TYR A 165 -5.65 5.55 8.12
C TYR A 165 -6.72 6.57 8.53
N THR A 166 -7.93 6.13 8.85
CA THR A 166 -9.00 6.94 9.44
C THR A 166 -9.02 6.83 10.96
#